data_AF-A0A4R1X1J4-F1
#
_entry.id   AF-A0A4R1X1J4-F1
#
_cell.length_a   1.000
_cell.length_b   1.000
_cell.length_c   1.000
_cell.angle_alpha   90.00
_cell.angle_beta   90.00
_cell.angle_gamma   90.00
#
_symmetry.space_group_name_H-M   'P 1'
#
loop_
_entity.id
_entity.type
_entity.pdbx_description
1 polymer ?
#
loop_
_entity_poly.entity_id
_entity_poly.type
_entity_poly.pdbx_seq_one_letter_code
_entity_poly.pdbx_strand_id
1 'polypeptide(L)'
;MHRPALAFALFAAFASTALAADDIDVTCTIMLDAATGRVLIEEGDCATRTTPASTFKIPLALIGYDTHILKDETTPVLSYQKGDPDWGGANWLRDTNPTDWLRYSVVWYSQRITRDLGRDRLERYARDLTYGNADFSGDPGFDNGLERAWIASSLQISPREQVAFLRGLVNGTLPVGAEAIEKTRRIVETRAVGDWTLHGKTGAAFPRRADRSFDYAHGWGWYVGWAEEKAANDRPVVFARLIRTREKTETSPGVLTRDALLAEWPHLSRTFGR
;
A
#
# COMPACT_ATOMS: atom_id res chain seq x y z
N MET A 1 3.00 -35.85 -61.69
CA MET A 1 1.93 -35.65 -60.68
C MET A 1 2.59 -35.15 -59.40
N HIS A 2 2.67 -33.83 -59.21
CA HIS A 2 3.24 -33.22 -58.00
C HIS A 2 2.09 -32.74 -57.09
N ARG A 3 2.04 -33.26 -55.86
CA ARG A 3 1.13 -32.79 -54.81
C ARG A 3 1.88 -31.73 -54.00
N PRO A 4 1.38 -30.49 -53.88
CA PRO A 4 1.98 -29.51 -52.99
C PRO A 4 1.58 -29.81 -51.54
N ALA A 5 2.53 -29.72 -50.63
CA ALA A 5 2.31 -29.82 -49.19
C ALA A 5 1.69 -28.51 -48.68
N LEU A 6 0.52 -28.60 -48.04
CA LEU A 6 -0.09 -27.51 -47.28
C LEU A 6 0.66 -27.36 -45.95
N ALA A 7 1.39 -26.27 -45.78
CA ALA A 7 1.91 -25.86 -44.47
C ALA A 7 0.79 -25.14 -43.70
N PHE A 8 0.23 -25.79 -42.69
CA PHE A 8 -0.68 -25.15 -41.73
C PHE A 8 0.16 -24.32 -40.76
N ALA A 9 0.16 -22.99 -40.92
CA ALA A 9 0.69 -22.08 -39.92
C ALA A 9 -0.33 -21.98 -38.78
N LEU A 10 -0.04 -22.63 -37.64
CA LEU A 10 -0.78 -22.40 -36.40
C LEU A 10 -0.41 -21.01 -35.88
N PHE A 11 -1.29 -20.02 -36.07
CA PHE A 11 -1.26 -18.80 -35.29
C PHE A 11 -1.74 -19.12 -33.88
N ALA A 12 -0.80 -19.32 -32.95
CA ALA A 12 -1.10 -19.29 -31.53
C ALA A 12 -1.46 -17.86 -31.15
N ALA A 13 -2.76 -17.59 -31.02
CA ALA A 13 -3.25 -16.34 -30.46
C ALA A 13 -2.79 -16.27 -28.99
N PHE A 14 -1.87 -15.36 -28.68
CA PHE A 14 -1.61 -14.95 -27.31
C PHE A 14 -2.86 -14.21 -26.81
N ALA A 15 -3.69 -14.90 -26.03
CA ALA A 15 -4.73 -14.27 -25.25
C ALA A 15 -4.04 -13.48 -24.12
N SER A 16 -3.82 -12.18 -24.34
CA SER A 16 -3.56 -11.25 -23.26
C SER A 16 -4.82 -11.21 -22.40
N THR A 17 -4.82 -11.86 -21.26
CA THR A 17 -5.84 -11.64 -20.23
C THR A 17 -5.61 -10.24 -19.67
N ALA A 18 -6.14 -9.24 -20.38
CA ALA A 18 -6.46 -7.97 -19.76
C ALA A 18 -7.31 -8.31 -18.54
N LEU A 19 -6.88 -7.88 -17.35
CA LEU A 19 -7.73 -7.86 -16.17
C LEU A 19 -9.04 -7.21 -16.61
N ALA A 20 -10.14 -7.96 -16.58
CA ALA A 20 -11.42 -7.43 -17.01
C ALA A 20 -11.73 -6.24 -16.10
N ALA A 21 -11.85 -5.05 -16.69
CA ALA A 21 -12.17 -3.82 -15.97
C ALA A 21 -13.53 -3.91 -15.23
N ASP A 22 -14.31 -4.97 -15.47
CA ASP A 22 -15.64 -5.19 -14.90
C ASP A 22 -15.62 -5.63 -13.42
N ASP A 23 -14.52 -6.20 -12.93
CA ASP A 23 -14.46 -6.83 -11.59
C ASP A 23 -14.06 -5.87 -10.46
N ILE A 24 -13.64 -4.65 -10.82
CA ILE A 24 -13.15 -3.63 -9.88
C ILE A 24 -13.92 -2.32 -10.04
N ASP A 25 -14.22 -1.69 -8.92
CA ASP A 25 -14.77 -0.33 -8.86
C ASP A 25 -13.67 0.62 -8.39
N VAL A 26 -13.20 1.51 -9.27
CA VAL A 26 -12.22 2.53 -8.90
C VAL A 26 -12.93 3.56 -8.05
N THR A 27 -12.73 3.49 -6.73
CA THR A 27 -13.34 4.42 -5.78
C THR A 27 -12.67 5.79 -5.86
N CYS A 28 -11.34 5.84 -5.94
CA CYS A 28 -10.60 7.09 -6.08
C CYS A 28 -9.24 6.90 -6.76
N THR A 29 -8.85 7.89 -7.57
CA THR A 29 -7.47 8.17 -7.94
C THR A 29 -7.15 9.61 -7.57
N ILE A 30 -6.11 9.83 -6.75
CA ILE A 30 -5.62 11.17 -6.42
C ILE A 30 -4.10 11.24 -6.56
N MET A 31 -3.61 12.33 -7.16
CA MET A 31 -2.18 12.62 -7.35
C MET A 31 -1.90 14.09 -7.13
N LEU A 32 -0.87 14.40 -6.35
CA LEU A 32 -0.43 15.76 -6.07
C LEU A 32 1.03 15.95 -6.44
N ASP A 33 1.36 17.14 -6.93
CA ASP A 33 2.75 17.62 -6.92
C ASP A 33 3.20 17.76 -5.46
N ALA A 34 4.23 17.02 -5.05
CA ALA A 34 4.60 16.94 -3.64
C ALA A 34 5.16 18.27 -3.12
N ALA A 35 5.89 19.03 -3.94
CA ALA A 35 6.46 20.31 -3.52
C ALA A 35 5.36 21.34 -3.27
N THR A 36 4.52 21.58 -4.27
CA THR A 36 3.51 22.66 -4.26
C THR A 36 2.20 22.26 -3.58
N GLY A 37 1.88 20.96 -3.53
CA GLY A 37 0.57 20.47 -3.11
C GLY A 37 -0.52 20.65 -4.18
N ARG A 38 -0.17 21.08 -5.40
CA ARG A 38 -1.11 21.21 -6.50
C ARG A 38 -1.71 19.85 -6.85
N VAL A 39 -3.04 19.79 -6.95
CA VAL A 39 -3.75 18.61 -7.45
C VAL A 39 -3.44 18.43 -8.94
N LEU A 40 -2.89 17.28 -9.29
CA LEU A 40 -2.64 16.87 -10.68
C LEU A 40 -3.80 16.05 -11.21
N ILE A 41 -4.30 15.12 -10.39
CA ILE A 41 -5.44 14.25 -10.68
C ILE A 41 -6.25 14.10 -9.40
N GLU A 42 -7.57 14.20 -9.51
CA GLU A 42 -8.49 13.80 -8.46
C GLU A 42 -9.81 13.33 -9.10
N GLU A 43 -10.07 12.03 -9.03
CA GLU A 43 -11.22 11.37 -9.67
C GLU A 43 -11.87 10.40 -8.68
N GLY A 44 -13.19 10.43 -8.57
CA GLY A 44 -13.97 9.57 -7.67
C GLY A 44 -14.15 10.16 -6.25
N ASP A 45 -14.49 9.30 -5.29
CA ASP A 45 -14.62 9.66 -3.88
C ASP A 45 -13.28 9.52 -3.14
N CYS A 46 -12.55 10.64 -3.09
CA CYS A 46 -11.26 10.72 -2.41
C CYS A 46 -11.34 11.21 -0.96
N ALA A 47 -12.55 11.45 -0.43
CA ALA A 47 -12.76 12.03 0.90
C ALA A 47 -13.24 11.00 1.93
N THR A 48 -13.93 9.93 1.50
CA THR A 48 -14.40 8.88 2.41
C THR A 48 -13.22 8.09 2.98
N ARG A 49 -13.21 7.95 4.32
CA ARG A 49 -12.21 7.16 5.02
C ARG A 49 -12.57 5.67 4.96
N THR A 50 -11.55 4.84 4.77
CA THR A 50 -11.64 3.37 4.89
C THR A 50 -10.39 2.82 5.58
N THR A 51 -10.36 1.52 5.83
CA THR A 51 -9.19 0.88 6.45
C THR A 51 -7.92 1.06 5.59
N PRO A 52 -6.76 1.41 6.17
CA PRO A 52 -5.51 1.53 5.41
C PRO A 52 -4.91 0.17 5.00
N ALA A 53 -5.27 -0.90 5.70
CA ALA A 53 -4.65 -2.22 5.54
C ALA A 53 -3.12 -2.13 5.60
N SER A 54 -2.41 -2.86 4.73
CA SER A 54 -0.95 -2.87 4.72
C SER A 54 -0.28 -1.57 4.28
N THR A 55 -1.02 -0.54 3.84
CA THR A 55 -0.42 0.79 3.61
C THR A 55 0.04 1.45 4.92
N PHE A 56 -0.59 1.09 6.05
CA PHE A 56 -0.16 1.53 7.38
C PHE A 56 1.27 1.11 7.75
N LYS A 57 1.88 0.17 7.01
CA LYS A 57 3.30 -0.16 7.21
C LYS A 57 4.24 1.02 6.94
N ILE A 58 3.84 2.00 6.12
CA ILE A 58 4.64 3.21 5.87
C ILE A 58 4.74 4.08 7.14
N PRO A 59 3.64 4.57 7.74
CA PRO A 59 3.73 5.31 9.01
C PRO A 59 4.26 4.43 10.15
N LEU A 60 3.98 3.11 10.17
CA LEU A 60 4.53 2.24 11.21
C LEU A 60 6.06 2.10 11.11
N ALA A 61 6.63 2.08 9.90
CA ALA A 61 8.08 2.10 9.71
C ALA A 61 8.69 3.40 10.24
N LEU A 62 8.03 4.53 9.93
CA LEU A 62 8.43 5.85 10.40
C LEU A 62 8.51 5.90 11.93
N ILE A 63 7.44 5.45 12.60
CA ILE A 63 7.38 5.36 14.05
C ILE A 63 8.45 4.39 14.58
N GLY A 64 8.59 3.22 13.95
CA GLY A 64 9.55 2.20 14.36
C GLY A 64 10.99 2.67 14.32
N TYR A 65 11.38 3.46 13.30
CA TYR A 65 12.71 4.07 13.22
C TYR A 65 12.89 5.22 14.21
N ASP A 66 11.88 6.08 14.37
CA ASP A 66 11.91 7.21 15.31
C ASP A 66 12.02 6.74 16.77
N THR A 67 11.37 5.63 17.12
CA THR A 67 11.49 5.01 18.45
C THR A 67 12.65 4.02 18.55
N HIS A 68 13.47 3.90 17.51
CA HIS A 68 14.60 2.97 17.42
C HIS A 68 14.24 1.48 17.64
N ILE A 69 12.99 1.07 17.41
CA ILE A 69 12.64 -0.36 17.37
C ILE A 69 13.27 -0.97 16.11
N LEU A 70 13.17 -0.24 15.00
CA LEU A 70 13.89 -0.52 13.76
C LEU A 70 15.20 0.27 13.78
N LYS A 71 16.29 -0.37 13.33
CA LYS A 71 17.64 0.23 13.39
C LYS A 71 18.13 0.66 12.02
N ASP A 72 17.98 -0.22 11.04
CA ASP A 72 18.39 0.00 9.65
C ASP A 72 17.46 -0.79 8.72
N GLU A 73 17.83 -0.95 7.45
CA GLU A 73 17.04 -1.66 6.44
C GLU A 73 16.93 -3.17 6.72
N THR A 74 17.84 -3.72 7.53
CA THR A 74 18.01 -5.16 7.79
C THR A 74 17.87 -5.57 9.26
N THR A 75 17.80 -4.60 10.17
CA THR A 75 17.80 -4.84 11.63
C THR A 75 16.57 -4.20 12.30
N PRO A 76 15.83 -4.95 13.16
CA PRO A 76 16.11 -6.32 13.59
C PRO A 76 15.62 -7.39 12.61
N VAL A 77 16.33 -8.52 12.59
CA VAL A 77 15.83 -9.76 12.01
C VAL A 77 15.00 -10.48 13.06
N LEU A 78 13.74 -10.79 12.74
CA LEU A 78 12.82 -11.50 13.62
C LEU A 78 12.40 -12.80 12.94
N SER A 79 12.25 -13.87 13.71
CA SER A 79 11.79 -15.17 13.20
C SER A 79 10.27 -15.31 13.36
N TYR A 80 9.67 -16.03 12.42
CA TYR A 80 8.30 -16.52 12.54
C TYR A 80 8.16 -17.43 13.77
N GLN A 81 7.06 -17.28 14.50
CA GLN A 81 6.71 -18.12 15.64
C GLN A 81 5.41 -18.86 15.37
N LYS A 82 5.29 -20.10 15.88
CA LYS A 82 4.06 -20.87 15.77
C LYS A 82 2.90 -20.08 16.40
N GLY A 83 1.88 -19.78 15.60
CA GLY A 83 0.71 -19.00 16.00
C GLY A 83 0.68 -17.58 15.42
N ASP A 84 1.77 -17.12 14.82
CA ASP A 84 1.74 -15.92 13.98
C ASP A 84 0.84 -16.13 12.75
N PRO A 85 0.16 -15.07 12.26
CA PRO A 85 -0.54 -15.15 10.98
C PRO A 85 0.47 -15.48 9.86
N ASP A 86 0.11 -16.39 8.95
CA ASP A 86 0.94 -16.89 7.86
C ASP A 86 0.31 -16.66 6.47
N TRP A 87 -0.57 -15.66 6.36
CA TRP A 87 -1.40 -15.40 5.18
C TRP A 87 -0.62 -15.16 3.88
N GLY A 88 0.65 -14.74 3.98
CA GLY A 88 1.55 -14.57 2.83
C GLY A 88 2.34 -15.82 2.44
N GLY A 89 2.00 -16.98 3.00
CA GLY A 89 2.61 -18.27 2.69
C GLY A 89 4.09 -18.35 3.08
N ALA A 90 4.89 -19.06 2.27
CA ALA A 90 6.30 -19.34 2.57
C ALA A 90 7.19 -18.10 2.75
N ASN A 91 6.78 -16.92 2.27
CA ASN A 91 7.50 -15.67 2.52
C ASN A 91 7.34 -15.17 3.96
N TRP A 92 6.28 -15.56 4.68
CA TRP A 92 6.03 -15.14 6.06
C TRP A 92 6.58 -16.12 7.09
N LEU A 93 7.02 -17.31 6.67
CA LEU A 93 7.56 -18.37 7.55
C LEU A 93 9.08 -18.31 7.72
N ARG A 94 9.73 -17.32 7.14
CA ARG A 94 11.18 -17.12 7.21
C ARG A 94 11.54 -15.96 8.13
N ASP A 95 12.81 -15.89 8.49
CA ASP A 95 13.40 -14.72 9.11
C ASP A 95 13.13 -13.47 8.27
N THR A 96 12.59 -12.45 8.91
CA THR A 96 12.12 -11.22 8.27
C THR A 96 12.85 -10.04 8.89
N ASN A 97 13.37 -9.16 8.03
CA ASN A 97 13.95 -7.88 8.39
C ASN A 97 13.03 -6.72 7.93
N PRO A 98 13.34 -5.44 8.21
CA PRO A 98 12.48 -4.32 7.81
C PRO A 98 12.21 -4.21 6.31
N THR A 99 13.21 -4.51 5.47
CA THR A 99 13.04 -4.52 4.00
C THR A 99 12.09 -5.63 3.56
N ASP A 100 12.29 -6.86 4.02
CA ASP A 100 11.44 -7.99 3.69
C ASP A 100 10.04 -7.86 4.29
N TRP A 101 9.92 -7.19 5.44
CA TRP A 101 8.64 -6.85 6.06
C TRP A 101 7.76 -6.03 5.14
N LEU A 102 8.29 -4.97 4.52
CA LEU A 102 7.54 -4.16 3.55
C LEU A 102 7.33 -4.92 2.24
N ARG A 103 8.37 -5.56 1.71
CA ARG A 103 8.34 -6.29 0.44
C ARG A 103 7.30 -7.41 0.41
N TYR A 104 7.29 -8.26 1.43
CA TYR A 104 6.33 -9.37 1.52
C TYR A 104 5.10 -9.01 2.33
N SER A 105 5.00 -7.76 2.79
CA SER A 105 3.88 -7.25 3.58
C SER A 105 3.59 -8.06 4.85
N VAL A 106 4.63 -8.52 5.54
CA VAL A 106 4.56 -9.45 6.68
C VAL A 106 3.77 -8.84 7.85
N VAL A 107 2.56 -9.35 8.13
CA VAL A 107 1.69 -8.72 9.14
C VAL A 107 2.18 -8.98 10.56
N TRP A 108 2.66 -10.19 10.86
CA TRP A 108 3.14 -10.51 12.21
C TRP A 108 4.32 -9.64 12.65
N TYR A 109 5.12 -9.14 11.70
CA TYR A 109 6.23 -8.23 11.98
C TYR A 109 5.68 -6.86 12.42
N SER A 110 4.64 -6.35 11.75
CA SER A 110 3.91 -5.16 12.20
C SER A 110 3.34 -5.34 13.60
N GLN A 111 2.76 -6.50 13.89
CA GLN A 111 2.16 -6.80 15.20
C GLN A 111 3.18 -6.81 16.34
N ARG A 112 4.43 -7.19 16.07
CA ARG A 112 5.53 -7.10 17.04
C ARG A 112 5.90 -5.63 17.31
N ILE A 113 6.06 -4.82 16.26
CA ILE A 113 6.35 -3.38 16.40
C ILE A 113 5.24 -2.69 17.20
N THR A 114 3.97 -2.93 16.87
CA THR A 114 2.83 -2.30 17.55
C THR A 114 2.70 -2.76 19.00
N ARG A 115 3.00 -4.03 19.30
CA ARG A 115 3.05 -4.55 20.67
C ARG A 115 4.14 -3.86 21.49
N ASP A 116 5.33 -3.68 20.94
CA ASP A 116 6.45 -3.01 21.61
C ASP A 116 6.18 -1.50 21.83
N LEU A 117 5.45 -0.86 20.91
CA LEU A 117 5.05 0.55 21.04
C LEU A 117 3.96 0.76 22.09
N GLY A 118 2.97 -0.13 22.15
CA GLY A 118 1.73 0.05 22.91
C GLY A 118 0.76 1.06 22.30
N ARG A 119 -0.52 0.98 22.70
CA ARG A 119 -1.62 1.69 22.02
C ARG A 119 -1.48 3.20 22.16
N ASP A 120 -1.21 3.68 23.37
CA ASP A 120 -1.16 5.11 23.65
C ASP A 120 -0.06 5.82 22.83
N ARG A 121 1.06 5.14 22.59
CA ARG A 121 2.15 5.68 21.76
C ARG A 121 1.75 5.69 20.28
N LEU A 122 1.16 4.60 19.78
CA LEU A 122 0.67 4.54 18.40
C LEU A 122 -0.35 5.63 18.09
N GLU A 123 -1.32 5.84 18.99
CA GLU A 123 -2.33 6.87 18.81
C GLU A 123 -1.75 8.29 18.85
N ARG A 124 -0.78 8.54 19.74
CA ARG A 124 -0.07 9.84 19.77
C ARG A 124 0.65 10.10 18.44
N TYR A 125 1.48 9.16 17.99
CA TYR A 125 2.15 9.30 16.70
C TYR A 125 1.16 9.46 15.55
N ALA A 126 0.07 8.69 15.51
CA ALA A 126 -0.93 8.83 14.47
C ALA A 126 -1.61 10.20 14.47
N ARG A 127 -1.87 10.80 15.65
CA ARG A 127 -2.37 12.17 15.76
C ARG A 127 -1.34 13.19 15.28
N ASP A 128 -0.08 13.05 15.70
CA ASP A 128 1.01 13.97 15.31
C ASP A 128 1.29 13.90 13.79
N LEU A 129 1.21 12.70 13.21
CA LEU A 129 1.31 12.47 11.77
C LEU A 129 0.03 12.82 11.01
N THR A 130 -1.03 13.25 11.71
CA THR A 130 -2.36 13.55 11.14
C THR A 130 -2.93 12.38 10.32
N TYR A 131 -2.69 11.14 10.77
CA TYR A 131 -3.00 9.92 10.03
C TYR A 131 -4.45 9.46 10.26
N GLY A 132 -5.36 9.99 9.43
CA GLY A 132 -6.76 9.59 9.42
C GLY A 132 -7.49 9.91 10.72
N ASN A 133 -8.26 8.95 11.24
CA ASN A 133 -8.94 9.09 12.54
C ASN A 133 -8.06 8.77 13.75
N ALA A 134 -6.83 8.28 13.54
CA ALA A 134 -5.89 7.88 14.59
C ALA A 134 -6.46 6.92 15.65
N ASP A 135 -7.44 6.09 15.29
CA ASP A 135 -8.14 5.19 16.21
C ASP A 135 -7.53 3.77 16.21
N PHE A 136 -6.89 3.40 17.33
CA PHE A 136 -6.29 2.08 17.55
C PHE A 136 -7.02 1.27 18.63
N SER A 137 -8.33 1.52 18.83
CA SER A 137 -9.15 0.75 19.76
C SER A 137 -9.37 -0.70 19.33
N GLY A 138 -9.39 -0.98 18.02
CA GLY A 138 -9.64 -2.32 17.47
C GLY A 138 -11.13 -2.63 17.30
N ASP A 139 -11.46 -3.92 17.26
CA ASP A 139 -12.84 -4.36 17.05
C ASP A 139 -13.66 -4.16 18.33
N PRO A 140 -14.91 -3.67 18.26
CA PRO A 140 -15.76 -3.49 19.44
C PRO A 140 -15.89 -4.77 20.26
N GLY A 141 -15.58 -4.69 21.56
CA GLY A 141 -15.63 -5.83 22.48
C GLY A 141 -14.38 -6.72 22.47
N PHE A 142 -13.33 -6.37 21.74
CA PHE A 142 -12.06 -7.08 21.70
C PHE A 142 -10.90 -6.16 22.07
N ASP A 143 -9.91 -6.68 22.79
CA ASP A 143 -8.66 -5.98 23.05
C ASP A 143 -7.61 -6.33 21.98
N ASN A 144 -7.88 -5.92 20.73
CA ASN A 144 -7.07 -6.33 19.57
C ASN A 144 -6.54 -5.16 18.72
N GLY A 145 -6.59 -3.94 19.25
CA GLY A 145 -6.15 -2.73 18.55
C GLY A 145 -4.71 -2.81 18.04
N LEU A 146 -3.80 -3.33 18.87
CA LEU A 146 -2.38 -3.53 18.51
C LEU A 146 -2.15 -4.58 17.43
N GLU A 147 -3.15 -5.38 17.11
CA GLU A 147 -3.02 -6.50 16.18
C GLU A 147 -3.78 -6.27 14.88
N ARG A 148 -4.87 -5.48 14.95
CA ARG A 148 -5.91 -5.45 13.93
C ARG A 148 -6.45 -4.07 13.59
N ALA A 149 -6.19 -3.01 14.36
CA ALA A 149 -6.82 -1.70 14.14
C ALA A 149 -6.73 -1.23 12.67
N TRP A 150 -5.58 -1.47 12.02
CA TRP A 150 -5.34 -1.09 10.63
C TRP A 150 -5.88 -2.07 9.58
N ILE A 151 -6.52 -3.19 9.95
CA ILE A 151 -6.99 -4.26 9.04
C ILE A 151 -8.48 -4.50 9.20
N ALA A 152 -9.29 -3.74 8.44
CA ALA A 152 -10.76 -3.79 8.47
C ALA A 152 -11.32 -3.68 9.90
N SER A 153 -10.85 -2.65 10.62
CA SER A 153 -11.17 -2.40 12.03
C SER A 153 -11.22 -0.87 12.27
N SER A 154 -10.86 -0.41 13.46
CA SER A 154 -11.04 0.97 13.94
C SER A 154 -10.30 2.06 13.16
N LEU A 155 -9.07 1.80 12.70
CA LEU A 155 -8.26 2.82 12.02
C LEU A 155 -8.77 3.03 10.60
N GLN A 156 -9.10 4.29 10.28
CA GLN A 156 -9.60 4.68 8.97
C GLN A 156 -8.88 5.93 8.45
N ILE A 157 -8.61 5.95 7.15
CA ILE A 157 -7.97 7.05 6.42
C ILE A 157 -8.55 7.16 5.00
N SER A 158 -8.67 8.38 4.49
CA SER A 158 -9.14 8.67 3.13
C SER A 158 -7.98 8.78 2.13
N PRO A 159 -8.23 8.66 0.82
CA PRO A 159 -7.19 8.89 -0.19
C PRO A 159 -6.55 10.28 -0.10
N ARG A 160 -7.32 11.34 0.18
CA ARG A 160 -6.79 12.70 0.43
C ARG A 160 -5.82 12.74 1.60
N GLU A 161 -6.14 12.05 2.69
CA GLU A 161 -5.27 12.00 3.87
C GLU A 161 -4.02 11.15 3.62
N GLN A 162 -4.11 10.08 2.83
CA GLN A 162 -2.94 9.31 2.40
C GLN A 162 -1.94 10.19 1.66
N VAL A 163 -2.38 10.97 0.65
CA VAL A 163 -1.47 11.85 -0.09
C VAL A 163 -0.97 13.03 0.75
N ALA A 164 -1.75 13.52 1.71
CA ALA A 164 -1.28 14.55 2.65
C ALA A 164 -0.15 14.04 3.55
N PHE A 165 -0.31 12.83 4.12
CA PHE A 165 0.75 12.16 4.90
C PHE A 165 1.99 11.90 4.05
N LEU A 166 1.82 11.33 2.85
CA LEU A 166 2.93 11.02 1.95
C LEU A 166 3.67 12.27 1.47
N ARG A 167 2.97 13.38 1.27
CA ARG A 167 3.59 14.67 0.95
C ARG A 167 4.50 15.13 2.08
N GLY A 168 4.05 14.99 3.33
CA GLY A 168 4.90 15.28 4.48
C GLY A 168 6.14 14.38 4.54
N LEU A 169 5.97 13.08 4.26
CA LEU A 169 7.08 12.11 4.24
C LEU A 169 8.13 12.47 3.19
N VAL A 170 7.71 12.73 1.95
CA VAL A 170 8.61 13.02 0.83
C VAL A 170 9.33 14.36 1.01
N ASN A 171 8.67 15.36 1.61
CA ASN A 171 9.27 16.66 1.86
C ASN A 171 10.06 16.73 3.17
N GLY A 172 10.12 15.65 3.95
CA GLY A 172 10.83 15.66 5.23
C GLY A 172 10.19 16.52 6.32
N THR A 173 8.89 16.82 6.23
CA THR A 173 8.21 17.79 7.12
C THR A 173 7.37 17.14 8.23
N LEU A 174 7.34 15.81 8.30
CA LEU A 174 6.67 15.09 9.39
C LEU A 174 7.41 15.32 10.72
N PRO A 175 6.69 15.38 11.86
CA PRO A 175 7.27 15.69 13.18
C PRO A 175 7.99 14.49 13.80
N VAL A 176 9.01 13.97 13.10
CA VAL A 176 9.87 12.85 13.50
C VAL A 176 11.32 13.14 13.09
N GLY A 177 12.27 12.32 13.55
CA GLY A 177 13.67 12.46 13.15
C GLY A 177 13.87 12.30 11.63
N ALA A 178 14.72 13.14 11.03
CA ALA A 178 15.06 13.06 9.60
C ALA A 178 15.63 11.68 9.20
N GLU A 179 16.36 11.03 10.11
CA GLU A 179 16.87 9.67 9.90
C GLU A 179 15.74 8.64 9.77
N ALA A 180 14.64 8.80 10.52
CA ALA A 180 13.48 7.91 10.42
C ALA A 180 12.77 8.05 9.08
N ILE A 181 12.66 9.29 8.57
CA ILE A 181 12.11 9.57 7.24
C ILE A 181 12.96 8.89 6.16
N GLU A 182 14.27 9.12 6.20
CA GLU A 182 15.19 8.57 5.20
C GLU A 182 15.23 7.03 5.22
N LYS A 183 15.31 6.41 6.40
CA LYS A 183 15.25 4.94 6.53
C LYS A 183 13.92 4.37 6.05
N THR A 184 12.80 5.04 6.35
CA THR A 184 11.48 4.63 5.85
C THR A 184 11.43 4.66 4.33
N ARG A 185 11.92 5.75 3.70
CA ARG A 185 11.93 5.89 2.23
C ARG A 185 12.73 4.77 1.56
N ARG A 186 13.85 4.35 2.15
CA ARG A 186 14.75 3.32 1.59
C ARG A 186 14.17 1.90 1.58
N ILE A 187 13.25 1.58 2.49
CA ILE A 187 12.64 0.24 2.57
C ILE A 187 11.30 0.11 1.82
N VAL A 188 10.72 1.23 1.34
CA VAL A 188 9.53 1.19 0.48
C VAL A 188 9.90 0.62 -0.89
N GLU A 189 9.13 -0.35 -1.37
CA GLU A 189 9.40 -1.01 -2.65
C GLU A 189 9.34 -0.05 -3.84
N THR A 190 10.27 -0.24 -4.77
CA THR A 190 10.32 0.52 -6.03
C THR A 190 9.91 -0.30 -7.23
N ARG A 191 9.29 0.37 -8.21
CA ARG A 191 8.96 -0.18 -9.54
C ARG A 191 9.25 0.89 -10.60
N ALA A 192 9.93 0.52 -11.67
CA ALA A 192 10.19 1.42 -12.80
C ALA A 192 9.04 1.34 -13.81
N VAL A 193 8.54 2.50 -14.25
CA VAL A 193 7.54 2.62 -15.32
C VAL A 193 7.94 3.77 -16.25
N GLY A 194 8.52 3.42 -17.40
CA GLY A 194 9.11 4.40 -18.32
C GLY A 194 10.23 5.20 -17.64
N ASP A 195 10.08 6.52 -17.61
CA ASP A 195 11.03 7.44 -16.98
C ASP A 195 10.76 7.71 -15.50
N TRP A 196 9.79 7.00 -14.90
CA TRP A 196 9.41 7.15 -13.50
C TRP A 196 9.88 5.97 -12.66
N THR A 197 10.31 6.26 -11.44
CA THR A 197 10.47 5.28 -10.36
C THR A 197 9.35 5.51 -9.36
N LEU A 198 8.45 4.54 -9.20
CA LEU A 198 7.38 4.59 -8.22
C LEU A 198 7.82 3.85 -6.97
N HIS A 199 7.78 4.54 -5.84
CA HIS A 199 7.90 3.99 -4.50
C HIS A 199 6.49 3.79 -3.97
N GLY A 200 6.11 2.59 -3.54
CA GLY A 200 4.74 2.40 -3.08
C GLY A 200 4.50 1.17 -2.23
N LYS A 201 3.36 1.19 -1.55
CA LYS A 201 2.88 0.09 -0.73
C LYS A 201 1.45 -0.26 -1.09
N THR A 202 1.22 -1.55 -1.31
CA THR A 202 -0.12 -2.11 -1.47
C THR A 202 -0.81 -2.33 -0.11
N GLY A 203 -2.14 -2.23 -0.10
CA GLY A 203 -3.01 -2.63 1.00
C GLY A 203 -4.20 -3.43 0.50
N ALA A 204 -4.61 -4.46 1.25
CA ALA A 204 -5.82 -5.20 0.98
C ALA A 204 -6.51 -5.56 2.29
N ALA A 205 -7.81 -5.34 2.37
CA ALA A 205 -8.62 -5.74 3.51
C ALA A 205 -10.04 -6.05 3.08
N PHE A 206 -10.62 -7.08 3.68
CA PHE A 206 -11.99 -7.50 3.41
C PHE A 206 -12.89 -7.02 4.55
N PRO A 207 -14.01 -6.34 4.26
CA PRO A 207 -14.99 -5.97 5.27
C PRO A 207 -15.44 -7.19 6.08
N ARG A 208 -15.71 -6.99 7.37
CA ARG A 208 -16.35 -8.01 8.21
C ARG A 208 -17.86 -7.84 8.17
N ARG A 209 -18.58 -8.96 8.08
CA ARG A 209 -20.03 -9.02 8.30
C ARG A 209 -20.34 -9.02 9.79
N ALA A 210 -21.62 -8.87 10.12
CA ALA A 210 -22.10 -8.92 11.52
C ALA A 210 -21.76 -10.23 12.24
N ASP A 211 -21.71 -11.35 11.51
CA ASP A 211 -21.30 -12.67 12.01
C ASP A 211 -19.77 -12.85 12.08
N ARG A 212 -19.01 -11.79 11.82
CA ARG A 212 -17.54 -11.72 11.77
C ARG A 212 -16.89 -12.46 10.60
N SER A 213 -17.65 -13.09 9.71
CA SER A 213 -17.14 -13.62 8.45
C SER A 213 -16.63 -12.49 7.57
N PHE A 214 -15.70 -12.79 6.67
CA PHE A 214 -15.19 -11.81 5.70
C PHE A 214 -16.06 -11.74 4.45
N ASP A 215 -16.32 -10.52 4.01
CA ASP A 215 -16.86 -10.27 2.69
C ASP A 215 -15.76 -10.26 1.64
N TYR A 216 -15.47 -11.45 1.12
CA TYR A 216 -14.45 -11.64 0.09
C TYR A 216 -14.83 -11.09 -1.28
N ALA A 217 -16.11 -10.74 -1.51
CA ALA A 217 -16.54 -10.16 -2.77
C ALA A 217 -16.23 -8.65 -2.86
N HIS A 218 -16.23 -7.96 -1.72
CA HIS A 218 -16.12 -6.50 -1.65
C HIS A 218 -14.84 -6.04 -0.95
N GLY A 219 -13.70 -6.59 -1.34
CA GLY A 219 -12.39 -6.26 -0.79
C GLY A 219 -11.95 -4.85 -1.16
N TRP A 220 -11.39 -4.13 -0.18
CA TRP A 220 -10.69 -2.87 -0.41
C TRP A 220 -9.28 -3.14 -0.93
N GLY A 221 -8.89 -2.43 -1.99
CA GLY A 221 -7.55 -2.45 -2.56
C GLY A 221 -6.93 -1.06 -2.57
N TRP A 222 -5.70 -0.97 -2.07
CA TRP A 222 -4.91 0.25 -2.04
C TRP A 222 -3.61 0.08 -2.81
N TYR A 223 -3.19 1.15 -3.47
CA TYR A 223 -1.79 1.40 -3.80
C TYR A 223 -1.49 2.89 -3.58
N VAL A 224 -0.56 3.16 -2.67
CA VAL A 224 -0.20 4.53 -2.26
C VAL A 224 1.30 4.69 -2.26
N GLY A 225 1.80 5.90 -2.52
CA GLY A 225 3.23 6.15 -2.59
C GLY A 225 3.60 7.47 -3.24
N TRP A 226 4.83 7.53 -3.75
CA TRP A 226 5.32 8.66 -4.52
C TRP A 226 6.10 8.19 -5.75
N ALA A 227 6.20 9.05 -6.75
CA ALA A 227 6.89 8.77 -7.99
C ALA A 227 7.90 9.87 -8.28
N GLU A 228 9.10 9.45 -8.68
CA GLU A 228 10.22 10.32 -9.01
C GLU A 228 10.53 10.14 -10.50
N GLU A 229 10.48 11.24 -11.27
CA GLU A 229 10.86 11.24 -12.68
C GLU A 229 12.38 11.39 -12.79
N LYS A 230 13.05 10.52 -13.55
CA LYS A 230 14.52 10.50 -13.69
C LYS A 230 15.12 11.85 -14.08
N ALA A 231 14.39 12.65 -14.86
CA ALA A 231 14.85 13.94 -15.38
C ALA A 231 14.48 15.13 -14.49
N ALA A 232 13.52 14.97 -13.57
CA ALA A 232 13.05 16.05 -12.70
C ALA A 232 13.58 15.82 -11.28
N ASN A 233 14.77 16.36 -11.00
CA ASN A 233 15.47 16.14 -9.73
C ASN A 233 14.71 16.60 -8.47
N ASP A 234 13.57 17.30 -8.56
CA ASP A 234 12.89 17.88 -7.38
C ASP A 234 11.35 17.98 -7.50
N ARG A 235 10.70 17.16 -8.35
CA ARG A 235 9.21 17.18 -8.46
C ARG A 235 8.58 15.80 -8.28
N PRO A 236 8.70 15.19 -7.09
CA PRO A 236 7.99 13.95 -6.83
C PRO A 236 6.48 14.17 -6.88
N VAL A 237 5.77 13.17 -7.38
CA VAL A 237 4.31 13.12 -7.37
C VAL A 237 3.87 12.14 -6.30
N VAL A 238 3.10 12.57 -5.31
CA VAL A 238 2.48 11.66 -4.34
C VAL A 238 1.15 11.18 -4.88
N PHE A 239 0.81 9.92 -4.64
CA PHE A 239 -0.41 9.32 -5.18
C PHE A 239 -1.09 8.38 -4.19
N ALA A 240 -2.41 8.25 -4.35
CA ALA A 240 -3.21 7.19 -3.75
C ALA A 240 -4.28 6.71 -4.75
N ARG A 241 -4.34 5.40 -4.96
CA ARG A 241 -5.42 4.71 -5.68
C ARG A 241 -6.15 3.80 -4.70
N LEU A 242 -7.47 3.91 -4.67
CA LEU A 242 -8.38 3.06 -3.89
C LEU A 242 -9.39 2.42 -4.84
N ILE A 243 -9.56 1.11 -4.70
CA ILE A 243 -10.62 0.36 -5.38
C ILE A 243 -11.43 -0.45 -4.37
N ARG A 244 -12.59 -0.89 -4.83
CA ARG A 244 -13.38 -1.94 -4.20
C ARG A 244 -13.69 -3.04 -5.21
N THR A 245 -13.42 -4.30 -4.89
CA THR A 245 -13.82 -5.40 -5.79
C THR A 245 -15.33 -5.58 -5.80
N ARG A 246 -15.87 -6.11 -6.90
CA ARG A 246 -17.30 -6.42 -7.04
C ARG A 246 -17.60 -7.90 -6.81
N GLU A 247 -16.59 -8.75 -6.95
CA GLU A 247 -16.65 -10.18 -6.69
C GLU A 247 -15.35 -10.70 -6.08
N LYS A 248 -15.35 -11.99 -5.70
CA LYS A 248 -14.16 -12.61 -5.12
C LYS A 248 -13.12 -12.83 -6.21
N THR A 249 -11.95 -12.25 -6.02
CA THR A 249 -10.82 -12.36 -6.94
C THR A 249 -9.78 -13.36 -6.44
N GLU A 250 -9.08 -14.04 -7.36
CA GLU A 250 -7.90 -14.85 -7.01
C GLU A 250 -6.72 -13.97 -6.62
N THR A 251 -6.55 -12.85 -7.34
CA THR A 251 -5.53 -11.84 -7.07
C THR A 251 -5.97 -10.91 -5.94
N SER A 252 -5.07 -10.61 -5.01
CA SER A 252 -5.35 -9.66 -3.92
C SER A 252 -5.79 -8.28 -4.46
N PRO A 253 -6.83 -7.65 -3.88
CA PRO A 253 -7.29 -6.32 -4.29
C PRO A 253 -6.18 -5.27 -4.36
N GLY A 254 -5.23 -5.28 -3.42
CA GLY A 254 -4.09 -4.35 -3.43
C GLY A 254 -3.13 -4.57 -4.61
N VAL A 255 -2.98 -5.82 -5.07
CA VAL A 255 -2.17 -6.14 -6.26
C VAL A 255 -2.88 -5.68 -7.53
N LEU A 256 -4.20 -5.94 -7.63
CA LEU A 256 -5.03 -5.41 -8.73
C LEU A 256 -4.94 -3.89 -8.83
N THR A 257 -5.01 -3.21 -7.68
CA THR A 257 -4.92 -1.74 -7.59
C THR A 257 -3.58 -1.23 -8.11
N ARG A 258 -2.47 -1.85 -7.67
CA ARG A 258 -1.12 -1.49 -8.12
C ARG A 258 -0.98 -1.70 -9.61
N ASP A 259 -1.31 -2.89 -10.10
CA ASP A 259 -1.03 -3.28 -11.48
C ASP A 259 -1.86 -2.43 -12.46
N ALA A 260 -3.11 -2.12 -12.12
CA ALA A 260 -3.92 -1.17 -12.88
C ALA A 260 -3.29 0.23 -12.92
N LEU A 261 -2.87 0.78 -11.78
CA LEU A 261 -2.24 2.10 -11.75
C LEU A 261 -0.93 2.13 -12.55
N LEU A 262 -0.09 1.10 -12.43
CA LEU A 262 1.17 1.00 -13.18
C LEU A 262 0.93 0.92 -14.69
N ALA A 263 -0.12 0.22 -15.13
CA ALA A 263 -0.50 0.15 -16.54
C ALA A 263 -1.02 1.49 -17.08
N GLU A 264 -1.78 2.24 -16.26
CA GLU A 264 -2.32 3.57 -16.62
C GLU A 264 -1.25 4.68 -16.53
N TRP A 265 -0.18 4.48 -15.77
CA TRP A 265 0.82 5.50 -15.45
C TRP A 265 1.37 6.28 -16.65
N PRO A 266 1.78 5.64 -17.79
CA PRO A 266 2.29 6.38 -18.95
C PRO A 266 1.26 7.33 -19.60
N HIS A 267 -0.04 7.09 -19.40
CA HIS A 267 -1.07 8.00 -19.83
C HIS A 267 -1.25 9.15 -18.84
N LEU A 268 -1.37 8.82 -17.54
CA LEU A 268 -1.58 9.79 -16.47
C LEU A 268 -0.42 10.79 -16.39
N SER A 269 0.83 10.33 -16.46
CA SER A 269 2.00 11.19 -16.28
C SER A 269 2.18 12.26 -17.37
N ARG A 270 1.64 12.03 -18.57
CA ARG A 270 1.63 13.04 -19.66
C ARG A 270 0.76 14.26 -19.35
N THR A 271 -0.10 14.18 -18.33
CA THR A 271 -0.98 15.28 -17.91
C THR A 271 -0.35 16.19 -16.87
N PHE A 272 0.70 15.75 -16.16
CA PHE A 272 1.26 16.48 -14.99
C PHE A 272 1.88 17.85 -15.34
N GLY A 273 2.36 18.00 -16.58
CA GLY A 273 2.93 19.24 -17.11
C GLY A 273 1.94 20.19 -17.78
N ARG A 274 0.64 19.84 -17.78
CA ARG A 274 -0.45 20.74 -18.17
C ARG A 274 -1.05 21.43 -16.96
#